data_AF-A0A3A4W3R2-F1
#
_entry.id   AF-A0A3A4W3R2-F1
#
_cell.length_a   1.000
_cell.length_b   1.000
_cell.length_c   1.000
_cell.angle_alpha   90.00
_cell.angle_beta   90.00
_cell.angle_gamma   90.00
#
_symmetry.space_group_name_H-M   'P 1'
#
loop_
_entity.id
_entity.type
_entity.pdbx_description
1 polymer ?
#
loop_
_entity_poly.entity_id
_entity_poly.type
_entity_poly.pdbx_seq_one_letter_code
_entity_poly.pdbx_strand_id
1 'polypeptide(L)'
;MSRLLQISAALLCLLMPPLTIQAETVNSAVQQGQDVMRGFTEPPPLDKQDLDAETKQKRQILFLMGSVLLISVFTTVGLGIAMALYNRPVFVAHMVFAGISATLALIHAIVAMVWFYPF
;
A
#
# COMPACT_ATOMS: atom_id res chain seq x y z
N MET A 1 24.48 32.57 23.37
CA MET A 1 24.16 32.59 21.91
C MET A 1 25.27 32.01 21.02
N SER A 2 26.53 31.93 21.46
CA SER A 2 27.65 31.44 20.61
C SER A 2 27.66 29.91 20.33
N ARG A 3 27.14 29.07 21.25
CA ARG A 3 27.14 27.59 21.05
C ARG A 3 26.07 27.09 20.08
N LEU A 4 24.94 27.78 19.97
CA LEU A 4 23.87 27.46 19.00
C LEU A 4 24.29 27.79 17.56
N LEU A 5 25.06 28.87 17.37
CA LEU A 5 25.64 29.24 16.06
C LEU A 5 26.71 28.24 15.60
N GLN A 6 27.49 27.67 16.54
CA GLN A 6 28.48 26.64 16.23
C GLN A 6 27.85 25.30 15.84
N ILE A 7 26.73 24.94 16.45
CA ILE A 7 26.00 23.70 16.11
C ILE A 7 25.31 23.84 14.75
N SER A 8 24.77 25.02 14.39
CA SER A 8 24.17 25.23 13.07
C SER A 8 25.19 25.25 11.94
N ALA A 9 26.41 25.76 12.19
CA ALA A 9 27.49 25.73 11.20
C ALA A 9 28.04 24.30 10.96
N ALA A 10 28.12 23.49 12.02
CA ALA A 10 28.55 22.08 11.90
C ALA A 10 27.51 21.21 11.16
N LEU A 11 26.22 21.48 11.36
CA LEU A 11 25.12 20.77 10.68
C LEU A 11 25.04 21.11 9.18
N LEU A 12 25.43 22.32 8.79
CA LEU A 12 25.44 22.75 7.38
C LEU A 12 26.62 22.17 6.58
N CYS A 13 27.77 21.91 7.22
CA CYS A 13 28.92 21.24 6.58
C CYS A 13 28.70 19.73 6.36
N LEU A 14 27.78 19.10 7.10
CA LEU A 14 27.49 17.66 6.96
C LEU A 14 26.60 17.35 5.74
N LEU A 15 26.07 18.37 5.05
CA LEU A 15 25.13 18.24 3.94
C LEU A 15 25.74 18.46 2.54
N MET A 16 27.06 18.66 2.43
CA MET A 16 27.74 18.75 1.14
C MET A 16 28.38 17.40 0.77
N PRO A 17 27.92 16.72 -0.30
CA PRO A 17 28.67 15.60 -0.84
C PRO A 17 29.96 16.13 -1.49
N PRO A 18 31.07 15.36 -1.44
CA PRO A 18 32.28 15.74 -2.17
C PRO A 18 32.01 15.70 -3.66
N LEU A 19 32.23 16.83 -4.34
CA LEU A 19 32.25 16.89 -5.79
C LEU A 19 33.47 16.09 -6.27
N THR A 20 33.26 14.83 -6.62
CA THR A 20 34.27 13.98 -7.23
C THR A 20 34.26 14.25 -8.74
N ILE A 21 35.28 14.97 -9.21
CA ILE A 21 35.54 15.09 -10.65
C ILE A 21 36.24 13.79 -11.07
N GLN A 22 35.46 12.85 -11.61
CA GLN A 22 35.97 11.65 -12.25
C GLN A 22 36.39 12.01 -13.68
N ALA A 23 37.70 12.00 -13.95
CA ALA A 23 38.21 12.01 -15.30
C ALA A 23 38.07 10.59 -15.89
N GLU A 24 36.93 10.30 -16.51
CA GLU A 24 36.73 9.07 -17.26
C GLU A 24 36.54 9.41 -18.73
N THR A 25 37.65 9.44 -19.47
CA THR A 25 37.64 9.56 -20.92
C THR A 25 38.26 8.29 -21.50
N VAL A 26 37.52 7.66 -22.41
CA VAL A 26 37.88 6.61 -23.39
C VAL A 26 37.12 5.27 -23.26
N ASN A 27 36.63 4.84 -22.08
CA ASN A 27 35.86 3.58 -21.97
C ASN A 27 34.32 3.70 -22.10
N SER A 28 33.77 4.90 -21.91
CA SER A 28 32.32 5.10 -21.85
C SER A 28 31.60 4.90 -23.18
N ALA A 29 32.26 5.12 -24.33
CA ALA A 29 31.61 4.97 -25.64
C ALA A 29 31.31 3.50 -26.02
N VAL A 30 32.17 2.57 -25.60
CA VAL A 30 31.98 1.13 -25.86
C VAL A 30 30.95 0.53 -24.91
N GLN A 31 30.93 0.96 -23.64
CA GLN A 31 29.91 0.56 -22.67
C GLN A 31 28.54 1.16 -23.00
N GLN A 32 28.46 2.44 -23.36
CA GLN A 32 27.20 3.12 -23.68
C GLN A 32 26.50 2.47 -24.88
N GLY A 33 27.25 2.03 -25.91
CA GLY A 33 26.72 1.28 -27.05
C GLY A 33 26.17 -0.11 -26.69
N GLN A 34 26.77 -0.79 -25.72
CA GLN A 34 26.26 -2.06 -25.21
C GLN A 34 25.08 -1.87 -24.25
N ASP A 35 25.03 -0.75 -23.52
CA ASP A 35 24.00 -0.42 -22.56
C ASP A 35 22.68 0.02 -23.24
N VAL A 36 22.77 0.79 -24.34
CA VAL A 36 21.57 1.10 -25.14
C VAL A 36 20.96 -0.15 -25.77
N MET A 37 21.77 -1.12 -26.21
CA MET A 37 21.25 -2.36 -26.77
C MET A 37 20.60 -3.26 -25.69
N ARG A 38 21.10 -3.23 -24.44
CA ARG A 38 20.48 -3.93 -23.31
C ARG A 38 19.14 -3.31 -22.90
N GLY A 39 19.04 -1.98 -22.86
CA GLY A 39 17.79 -1.27 -22.55
C GLY A 39 16.62 -1.54 -23.50
N PHE A 40 16.89 -2.02 -24.73
CA PHE A 40 15.85 -2.47 -25.67
C PHE A 40 15.63 -3.99 -25.69
N THR A 41 16.55 -4.78 -25.11
CA THR A 41 16.51 -6.26 -25.16
C THR A 41 16.03 -6.87 -23.84
N GLU A 42 16.32 -6.22 -22.71
CA GLU A 42 15.86 -6.67 -21.40
C GLU A 42 14.54 -5.96 -21.06
N PRO A 43 13.45 -6.70 -20.80
CA PRO A 43 12.27 -6.09 -20.19
C PRO A 43 12.73 -5.43 -18.88
N PRO A 44 12.29 -4.18 -18.59
CA PRO A 44 12.74 -3.46 -17.42
C PRO A 44 12.56 -4.36 -16.20
N PRO A 45 13.60 -4.57 -15.38
CA PRO A 45 13.46 -5.36 -14.17
C PRO A 45 12.37 -4.69 -13.35
N LEU A 46 11.22 -5.36 -13.18
CA LEU A 46 10.20 -4.93 -12.25
C LEU A 46 10.89 -4.86 -10.89
N ASP A 47 11.15 -3.65 -10.42
CA ASP A 47 11.88 -3.45 -9.18
C ASP A 47 11.06 -4.16 -8.09
N LYS A 48 11.68 -5.15 -7.44
CA LYS A 48 11.03 -5.96 -6.42
C LYS A 48 10.49 -5.07 -5.30
N GLN A 49 11.15 -3.92 -5.09
CA GLN A 49 10.74 -2.90 -4.14
C GLN A 49 9.39 -2.25 -4.48
N ASP A 50 9.09 -2.02 -5.76
CA ASP A 50 7.81 -1.46 -6.21
C ASP A 50 6.68 -2.49 -6.10
N LEU A 51 6.96 -3.75 -6.45
CA LEU A 51 6.00 -4.86 -6.30
C LEU A 51 5.66 -5.13 -4.82
N ASP A 52 6.63 -5.03 -3.93
CA ASP A 52 6.44 -5.21 -2.49
C ASP A 52 5.61 -4.06 -1.88
N ALA A 53 5.86 -2.82 -2.31
CA ALA A 53 5.10 -1.64 -1.89
C ALA A 53 3.62 -1.73 -2.32
N GLU A 54 3.37 -2.13 -3.57
CA GLU A 54 2.02 -2.32 -4.11
C GLU A 54 1.28 -3.44 -3.38
N THR A 55 1.95 -4.56 -3.12
CA THR A 55 1.38 -5.70 -2.39
C THR A 55 1.02 -5.32 -0.95
N LYS A 56 1.85 -4.52 -0.29
CA LYS A 56 1.59 -4.02 1.06
C LYS A 56 0.34 -3.13 1.10
N GLN A 57 0.20 -2.21 0.13
CA GLN A 57 -0.99 -1.36 0.02
C GLN A 57 -2.26 -2.18 -0.24
N LYS A 58 -2.25 -3.10 -1.21
CA LYS A 58 -3.37 -4.01 -1.50
C LYS A 58 -3.82 -4.77 -0.25
N ARG A 59 -2.88 -5.32 0.52
CA ARG A 59 -3.16 -6.05 1.76
C ARG A 59 -3.75 -5.16 2.85
N GLN A 60 -3.26 -3.93 2.98
CA GLN A 60 -3.79 -2.97 3.96
C GLN A 60 -5.23 -2.55 3.62
N ILE A 61 -5.53 -2.30 2.34
CA ILE A 61 -6.89 -1.99 1.88
C ILE A 61 -7.82 -3.18 2.15
N LEU A 62 -7.39 -4.39 1.80
CA LEU A 62 -8.17 -5.59 2.02
C LEU A 62 -8.46 -5.82 3.52
N PHE A 63 -7.45 -5.63 4.37
CA PHE A 63 -7.59 -5.73 5.83
C PHE A 63 -8.58 -4.69 6.39
N LEU A 64 -8.52 -3.45 5.91
CA LEU A 64 -9.45 -2.40 6.33
C LEU A 64 -10.88 -2.71 5.89
N MET A 65 -11.10 -3.14 4.64
CA MET A 65 -12.42 -3.58 4.17
C MET A 65 -12.95 -4.75 4.99
N GLY A 66 -12.11 -5.76 5.26
CA GLY A 66 -12.47 -6.91 6.09
C GLY A 66 -12.83 -6.52 7.53
N SER A 67 -12.13 -5.55 8.10
CA SER A 67 -12.42 -5.02 9.45
C SER A 67 -13.79 -4.33 9.50
N VAL A 68 -14.11 -3.49 8.50
CA VAL A 68 -15.43 -2.84 8.38
C VAL A 68 -16.54 -3.89 8.21
N LEU A 69 -16.31 -4.91 7.38
CA LEU A 69 -17.23 -6.04 7.21
C LEU A 69 -17.47 -6.74 8.54
N LEU A 70 -16.42 -7.05 9.30
CA LEU A 70 -16.53 -7.73 10.59
C LEU A 70 -17.41 -6.95 11.57
N ILE A 71 -17.17 -5.64 11.70
CA ILE A 71 -17.96 -4.75 12.57
C ILE A 71 -19.43 -4.71 12.12
N SER A 72 -19.67 -4.63 10.81
CA SER A 72 -21.02 -4.63 10.25
C SER A 72 -21.76 -5.93 10.56
N VAL A 73 -21.09 -7.09 10.41
CA VAL A 73 -21.66 -8.40 10.74
C VAL A 73 -21.97 -8.50 12.23
N PHE A 74 -21.05 -8.11 13.12
CA PHE A 74 -21.29 -8.11 14.57
C PHE A 74 -22.50 -7.24 14.95
N THR A 75 -22.62 -6.08 14.33
CA THR A 75 -23.76 -5.18 14.53
C THR A 75 -25.06 -5.85 14.06
N THR A 76 -25.05 -6.45 12.87
CA THR A 76 -26.21 -7.16 12.30
C THR A 76 -26.66 -8.31 13.20
N VAL A 77 -25.72 -9.10 13.72
CA VAL A 77 -25.97 -10.19 14.68
C VAL A 77 -26.56 -9.64 15.97
N GLY A 78 -26.00 -8.56 16.52
CA GLY A 78 -26.53 -7.90 17.72
C GLY A 78 -27.96 -7.42 17.53
N LEU A 79 -28.29 -6.81 16.39
CA LEU A 79 -29.67 -6.43 16.05
C LEU A 79 -30.57 -7.67 15.89
N GLY A 80 -30.06 -8.75 15.31
CA GLY A 80 -30.80 -10.01 15.17
C GLY A 80 -31.17 -10.61 16.52
N ILE A 81 -30.23 -10.62 17.46
CA ILE A 81 -30.45 -11.05 18.86
C ILE A 81 -31.48 -10.13 19.53
N ALA A 82 -31.36 -8.82 19.33
CA ALA A 82 -32.30 -7.84 19.88
C ALA A 82 -33.74 -8.08 19.40
N MET A 83 -33.92 -8.49 18.15
CA MET A 83 -35.24 -8.85 17.62
C MET A 83 -35.75 -10.17 18.18
N ALA A 84 -34.92 -11.21 18.14
CA ALA A 84 -35.32 -12.56 18.51
C ALA A 84 -35.67 -12.69 20.01
N LEU A 85 -34.94 -11.99 20.89
CA LEU A 85 -35.13 -12.08 22.33
C LEU A 85 -35.99 -10.95 22.91
N TYR A 86 -35.85 -9.72 22.41
CA TYR A 86 -36.50 -8.54 23.03
C TYR A 86 -37.70 -8.00 22.24
N ASN A 87 -38.10 -8.65 21.12
CA ASN A 87 -39.21 -8.22 20.27
C ASN A 87 -39.15 -6.73 19.86
N ARG A 88 -37.94 -6.16 19.78
CA ARG A 88 -37.73 -4.75 19.39
C ARG A 88 -37.96 -4.59 17.88
N PRO A 89 -38.62 -3.52 17.42
CA PRO A 89 -38.89 -3.28 15.99
C PRO A 89 -37.66 -2.76 15.24
N VAL A 90 -36.50 -3.43 15.39
CA VAL A 90 -35.24 -3.07 14.72
C VAL A 90 -35.03 -3.86 13.41
N PHE A 91 -36.11 -4.45 12.87
CA PHE A 91 -36.10 -5.29 11.67
C PHE A 91 -35.56 -4.58 10.44
N VAL A 92 -36.02 -3.36 10.20
CA VAL A 92 -35.59 -2.57 9.04
C VAL A 92 -34.09 -2.29 9.14
N ALA A 93 -33.60 -1.88 10.31
CA ALA A 93 -32.18 -1.65 10.53
C ALA A 93 -31.36 -2.94 10.33
N HIS A 94 -31.80 -4.08 10.89
CA HIS A 94 -31.14 -5.38 10.70
C HIS A 94 -31.05 -5.76 9.22
N MET A 95 -32.14 -5.62 8.46
CA MET A 95 -32.18 -5.96 7.03
C MET A 95 -31.25 -5.07 6.20
N VAL A 96 -31.18 -3.77 6.50
CA VAL A 96 -30.26 -2.85 5.82
C VAL A 96 -28.80 -3.21 6.10
N PHE A 97 -28.44 -3.44 7.37
CA PHE A 97 -27.08 -3.85 7.73
C PHE A 97 -26.72 -5.22 7.16
N ALA A 98 -27.67 -6.17 7.11
CA ALA A 98 -27.50 -7.47 6.48
C ALA A 98 -27.21 -7.34 4.97
N GLY A 99 -27.95 -6.48 4.27
CA GLY A 99 -27.72 -6.23 2.85
C GLY A 99 -26.36 -5.58 2.57
N ILE A 100 -25.96 -4.59 3.37
CA ILE A 100 -24.67 -3.92 3.23
C ILE A 100 -23.52 -4.88 3.55
N SER A 101 -23.62 -5.65 4.64
CA SER A 101 -22.58 -6.62 5.00
C SER A 101 -22.44 -7.74 3.95
N ALA A 102 -23.55 -8.24 3.40
CA ALA A 102 -23.53 -9.26 2.35
C ALA A 102 -22.90 -8.76 1.04
N THR A 103 -23.27 -7.56 0.59
CA THR A 103 -22.68 -6.95 -0.62
C THR A 103 -21.20 -6.62 -0.42
N LEU A 104 -20.82 -6.08 0.74
CA LEU A 104 -19.44 -5.82 1.08
C LEU A 104 -18.62 -7.11 1.17
N ALA A 105 -19.19 -8.20 1.68
CA ALA A 105 -18.55 -9.52 1.72
C ALA A 105 -18.29 -10.08 0.33
N LEU A 106 -19.24 -9.92 -0.59
CA LEU A 106 -19.06 -10.32 -1.98
C LEU A 106 -17.92 -9.53 -2.63
N ILE A 107 -17.92 -8.20 -2.51
CA ILE A 107 -16.86 -7.35 -3.07
C ILE A 107 -15.51 -7.67 -2.41
N HIS A 108 -15.45 -7.83 -1.10
CA HIS A 108 -14.23 -8.20 -0.37
C HIS A 108 -13.65 -9.53 -0.89
N ALA A 109 -14.50 -10.54 -1.10
CA ALA A 109 -14.08 -11.83 -1.66
C ALA A 109 -13.57 -11.70 -3.10
N ILE A 110 -14.28 -10.96 -3.96
CA ILE A 110 -13.86 -10.74 -5.36
C ILE A 110 -12.54 -9.99 -5.41
N VAL A 111 -12.39 -8.89 -4.68
CA VAL A 111 -11.15 -8.10 -4.67
C VAL A 111 -9.99 -8.93 -4.11
N ALA A 112 -10.22 -9.75 -3.08
CA ALA A 112 -9.21 -10.66 -2.56
C ALA A 112 -8.74 -11.66 -3.63
N MET A 113 -9.69 -12.24 -4.37
CA MET A 113 -9.39 -13.19 -5.44
C MET A 113 -8.62 -12.51 -6.58
N VAL A 114 -9.10 -11.36 -7.07
CA VAL A 114 -8.50 -10.64 -8.20
C VAL A 114 -7.10 -10.12 -7.87
N TRP A 115 -6.86 -9.64 -6.65
CA TRP A 115 -5.55 -9.08 -6.29
C TRP A 115 -4.50 -10.10 -5.86
N PHE A 116 -4.91 -11.21 -5.24
CA PHE A 116 -3.97 -12.20 -4.68
C PHE A 116 -3.92 -13.51 -5.45
N TYR A 117 -4.82 -13.72 -6.41
CA TYR A 117 -4.79 -14.86 -7.31
C TYR A 117 -4.81 -14.41 -8.79
N PRO A 118 -3.77 -13.69 -9.25
CA PRO A 118 -3.62 -13.38 -10.67
C PRO A 118 -3.27 -14.68 -11.40
N PHE A 119 -4.17 -15.12 -12.27
CA PHE A 119 -4.00 -16.25 -13.19
C PHE A 119 -3.16 -15.84 -14.41
#